data_AF-A0A2K2VM80-F1
#
_entry.id   AF-A0A2K2VM80-F1
#
_cell.length_a   1.000
_cell.length_b   1.000
_cell.length_c   1.000
_cell.angle_alpha   90.00
_cell.angle_beta   90.00
_cell.angle_gamma   90.00
#
_symmetry.space_group_name_H-M   'P 1'
#
loop_
_entity.id
_entity.type
_entity.pdbx_description
1 polymer ?
#
loop_
_entity_poly.entity_id
_entity_poly.type
_entity_poly.pdbx_seq_one_letter_code
_entity_poly.pdbx_strand_id
1 'polypeptide(L)'
;MREEKKIALAKEASKIISQNYKEINAYAADNKQVDVINKQVRQEIGFSAKEGMEFENIKPKASMNQLHNKAHAANYTLGDVVQVNRSIKGLKRFAEYEVKEIDAHNNKLTLHANIKDKKSGTTKEHTVQVDARKLLSASIGEKSTMAVVEGEKILITRNNKELGVNNGDIGFVKSFNERKGEITLNINEKEVTLNTNEFKNISYAYATSIHKSQGATVEKAVLVLDSENQQQNAYNLGEVGVTRQKHDLVLITDDKELIKEQLKNEQVKTSTLNHETDSKSNVKSTYV
;
A
#
# COMPACT_ATOMS: atom_id res chain seq x y z
N MET A 1 -13.58 20.91 6.85
CA MET A 1 -12.75 21.75 5.97
C MET A 1 -11.48 21.04 5.48
N ARG A 2 -10.49 20.73 6.35
CA ARG A 2 -9.20 20.11 5.92
C ARG A 2 -9.33 18.73 5.23
N GLU A 3 -10.03 17.79 5.85
CA GLU A 3 -10.22 16.44 5.29
C GLU A 3 -11.07 16.46 4.00
N GLU A 4 -12.09 17.33 3.94
CA GLU A 4 -12.94 17.50 2.75
C GLU A 4 -12.13 17.98 1.55
N LYS A 5 -11.17 18.88 1.77
CA LYS A 5 -10.26 19.38 0.74
C LYS A 5 -9.38 18.27 0.16
N LYS A 6 -8.77 17.44 1.03
CA LYS A 6 -7.97 16.28 0.63
C LYS A 6 -8.76 15.26 -0.19
N ILE A 7 -10.02 15.03 0.21
CA ILE A 7 -10.94 14.14 -0.51
C ILE A 7 -11.32 14.74 -1.86
N ALA A 8 -11.53 16.05 -1.95
CA ALA A 8 -11.83 16.72 -3.21
C ALA A 8 -10.67 16.59 -4.21
N LEU A 9 -9.43 16.83 -3.78
CA LEU A 9 -8.23 16.63 -4.61
C LEU A 9 -8.09 15.18 -5.10
N ALA A 10 -8.36 14.21 -4.22
CA ALA A 10 -8.35 12.79 -4.58
C ALA A 10 -9.39 12.43 -5.66
N LYS A 11 -10.58 13.05 -5.62
CA LYS A 11 -11.62 12.88 -6.64
C LYS A 11 -11.32 13.58 -7.95
N GLU A 12 -10.52 14.64 -7.93
CA GLU A 12 -10.04 15.28 -9.15
C GLU A 12 -8.96 14.42 -9.81
N ALA A 13 -8.05 13.89 -8.99
CA ALA A 13 -7.03 12.94 -9.43
C ALA A 13 -7.61 11.71 -10.10
N SER A 14 -8.68 11.13 -9.54
CA SER A 14 -9.30 9.93 -10.10
C SER A 14 -9.75 10.12 -11.54
N LYS A 15 -10.31 11.28 -11.88
CA LYS A 15 -10.81 11.60 -13.24
C LYS A 15 -9.69 11.60 -14.28
N ILE A 16 -8.51 12.06 -13.90
CA ILE A 16 -7.33 12.07 -14.78
C ILE A 16 -6.77 10.65 -14.90
N ILE A 17 -6.68 9.94 -13.78
CA ILE A 17 -6.13 8.59 -13.72
C ILE A 17 -7.01 7.60 -14.51
N SER A 18 -8.33 7.71 -14.39
CA SER A 18 -9.28 6.78 -15.03
C SER A 18 -9.25 6.82 -16.55
N GLN A 19 -8.88 7.94 -17.16
CA GLN A 19 -8.73 8.07 -18.62
C GLN A 19 -7.63 7.16 -19.19
N ASN A 20 -6.58 6.87 -18.43
CA ASN A 20 -5.48 6.03 -18.88
C ASN A 20 -4.77 5.31 -17.71
N TYR A 21 -5.55 4.60 -16.91
CA TYR A 21 -5.09 4.01 -15.64
C TYR A 21 -3.97 2.98 -15.80
N LYS A 22 -3.84 2.38 -17.00
CA LYS A 22 -2.81 1.39 -17.32
C LYS A 22 -1.42 2.03 -17.40
N GLU A 23 -1.33 3.21 -18.00
CA GLU A 23 -0.07 3.95 -18.18
C GLU A 23 0.25 4.90 -17.02
N ILE A 24 -0.78 5.33 -16.27
CA ILE A 24 -0.60 6.30 -15.18
C ILE A 24 -0.25 5.60 -13.87
N ASN A 25 0.78 6.11 -13.18
CA ASN A 25 1.04 5.79 -11.78
C ASN A 25 0.75 6.99 -10.91
N ALA A 26 -0.25 6.89 -10.04
CA ALA A 26 -0.62 7.97 -9.14
C ALA A 26 -0.03 7.77 -7.75
N TYR A 27 0.37 8.89 -7.15
CA TYR A 27 0.98 8.93 -5.84
C TYR A 27 0.29 9.97 -4.96
N ALA A 28 0.00 9.58 -3.73
CA ALA A 28 -0.53 10.49 -2.70
C ALA A 28 0.26 10.35 -1.40
N ALA A 29 0.30 11.44 -0.63
CA ALA A 29 1.02 11.48 0.64
C ALA A 29 0.33 10.68 1.75
N ASP A 30 -1.00 10.59 1.70
CA ASP A 30 -1.83 9.93 2.71
C ASP A 30 -2.52 8.67 2.17
N ASN A 31 -2.55 7.62 2.98
CA ASN A 31 -3.23 6.37 2.67
C ASN A 31 -4.75 6.56 2.49
N LYS A 32 -5.38 7.53 3.19
CA LYS A 32 -6.80 7.82 2.96
C LYS A 32 -7.06 8.35 1.56
N GLN A 33 -6.18 9.23 1.05
CA GLN A 33 -6.29 9.72 -0.32
C GLN A 33 -6.07 8.59 -1.31
N VAL A 34 -5.09 7.71 -1.07
CA VAL A 34 -4.88 6.50 -1.88
C VAL A 34 -6.15 5.64 -1.93
N ASP A 35 -6.79 5.39 -0.79
CA ASP A 35 -8.03 4.62 -0.72
C ASP A 35 -9.17 5.30 -1.51
N VAL A 36 -9.32 6.62 -1.40
CA VAL A 36 -10.33 7.39 -2.15
C VAL A 36 -10.07 7.32 -3.65
N ILE A 37 -8.83 7.55 -4.10
CA ILE A 37 -8.46 7.50 -5.51
C ILE A 37 -8.72 6.10 -6.06
N ASN A 38 -8.24 5.06 -5.38
CA ASN A 38 -8.43 3.68 -5.81
C ASN A 38 -9.90 3.32 -5.99
N LYS A 39 -10.74 3.68 -5.01
CA LYS A 39 -12.18 3.43 -5.08
C LYS A 39 -12.84 4.19 -6.24
N GLN A 40 -12.49 5.47 -6.39
CA GLN A 40 -13.13 6.36 -7.36
C GLN A 40 -12.71 6.04 -8.79
N VAL A 41 -11.43 5.76 -9.04
CA VAL A 41 -10.94 5.31 -10.36
C VAL A 41 -11.65 4.03 -10.76
N ARG A 42 -11.73 3.05 -9.86
CA ARG A 42 -12.41 1.77 -10.11
C ARG A 42 -13.88 1.97 -10.49
N GLN A 43 -14.57 2.90 -9.83
CA GLN A 43 -15.95 3.27 -10.17
C GLN A 43 -16.05 3.95 -11.54
N GLU A 44 -15.16 4.88 -11.85
CA GLU A 44 -15.17 5.65 -13.11
C GLU A 44 -14.89 4.79 -14.35
N ILE A 45 -14.00 3.81 -14.24
CA ILE A 45 -13.74 2.84 -15.32
C ILE A 45 -14.82 1.74 -15.42
N GLY A 46 -15.82 1.76 -14.54
CA GLY A 46 -16.94 0.82 -14.57
C GLY A 46 -16.66 -0.55 -13.95
N PHE A 47 -15.54 -0.74 -13.26
CA PHE A 47 -15.22 -2.03 -12.64
C PHE A 47 -16.11 -2.26 -11.43
N SER A 48 -16.88 -3.35 -11.48
CA SER A 48 -17.83 -3.73 -10.43
C SER A 48 -17.39 -5.01 -9.72
N ALA A 49 -17.90 -5.26 -8.52
CA ALA A 49 -17.71 -6.55 -7.85
C ALA A 49 -18.58 -7.66 -8.47
N LYS A 50 -19.66 -7.30 -9.17
CA LYS A 50 -20.62 -8.27 -9.75
C LYS A 50 -20.06 -9.07 -10.91
N GLU A 51 -19.07 -8.52 -11.59
CA GLU A 51 -18.41 -9.11 -12.77
C GLU A 51 -17.06 -9.72 -12.41
N GLY A 52 -16.73 -9.75 -11.12
CA GLY A 52 -15.42 -10.13 -10.63
C GLY A 52 -15.47 -11.27 -9.63
N MET A 53 -14.28 -11.76 -9.31
CA MET A 53 -14.09 -12.74 -8.26
C MET A 53 -13.87 -12.03 -6.92
N GLU A 54 -14.71 -12.35 -5.94
CA GLU A 54 -14.59 -11.89 -4.56
C GLU A 54 -13.82 -12.90 -3.69
N PHE A 55 -12.98 -12.41 -2.79
CA PHE A 55 -12.18 -13.23 -1.88
C PHE A 55 -11.79 -12.46 -0.60
N GLU A 56 -11.41 -13.20 0.44
CA GLU A 56 -10.85 -12.63 1.66
C GLU A 56 -9.45 -12.08 1.40
N ASN A 57 -9.18 -10.86 1.88
CA ASN A 57 -7.92 -10.18 1.76
C ASN A 57 -7.48 -9.58 3.11
N ILE A 58 -6.20 -9.31 3.28
CA ILE A 58 -5.63 -8.71 4.48
C ILE A 58 -5.08 -7.34 4.11
N LYS A 59 -5.80 -6.29 4.54
CA LYS A 59 -5.37 -4.91 4.39
C LYS A 59 -4.33 -4.57 5.46
N PRO A 60 -3.13 -4.07 5.12
CA PRO A 60 -2.17 -3.64 6.12
C PRO A 60 -2.74 -2.55 7.03
N LYS A 61 -2.59 -2.70 8.35
CA LYS A 61 -3.07 -1.72 9.34
C LYS A 61 -2.02 -0.65 9.54
N ALA A 62 -2.14 0.47 8.83
CA ALA A 62 -1.10 1.50 8.77
C ALA A 62 -0.69 2.07 10.14
N SER A 63 -1.63 2.18 11.09
CA SER A 63 -1.35 2.61 12.47
C SER A 63 -0.37 1.66 13.18
N MET A 64 -0.28 0.41 12.76
CA MET A 64 0.59 -0.61 13.35
C MET A 64 1.97 -0.69 12.68
N ASN A 65 2.29 0.18 11.72
CA ASN A 65 3.60 0.14 11.06
C ASN A 65 4.75 0.52 12.00
N GLN A 66 4.49 1.39 12.98
CA GLN A 66 5.49 1.84 13.95
C GLN A 66 5.69 0.78 15.05
N LEU A 67 6.96 0.49 15.38
CA LEU A 67 7.31 -0.56 16.33
C LEU A 67 6.70 -0.36 17.72
N HIS A 68 6.65 0.88 18.21
CA HIS A 68 6.04 1.17 19.50
C HIS A 68 4.54 0.83 19.49
N ASN A 69 3.83 1.10 18.39
CA ASN A 69 2.41 0.74 18.31
C ASN A 69 2.18 -0.76 18.40
N LYS A 70 3.03 -1.57 17.74
CA LYS A 70 2.99 -3.05 17.86
C LYS A 70 3.32 -3.56 19.26
N ALA A 71 4.10 -2.81 20.04
CA ALA A 71 4.54 -3.24 21.36
C ALA A 71 3.42 -3.20 22.42
N HIS A 72 2.29 -2.54 22.13
CA HIS A 72 1.20 -2.31 23.08
C HIS A 72 -0.08 -3.02 22.66
N ALA A 73 -0.56 -3.94 23.50
CA ALA A 73 -1.78 -4.72 23.25
C ALA A 73 -3.02 -3.83 23.07
N ALA A 74 -3.07 -2.68 23.75
CA ALA A 74 -4.17 -1.70 23.63
C ALA A 74 -4.37 -1.12 22.22
N ASN A 75 -3.36 -1.21 21.34
CA ASN A 75 -3.44 -0.72 19.97
C ASN A 75 -4.01 -1.75 18.98
N TYR A 76 -4.22 -2.99 19.43
CA TYR A 76 -4.83 -4.04 18.64
C TYR A 76 -6.35 -3.96 18.71
N THR A 77 -7.00 -4.56 17.74
CA THR A 77 -8.45 -4.74 17.71
C THR A 77 -8.78 -6.23 17.58
N LEU A 78 -9.91 -6.65 18.15
CA LEU A 78 -10.40 -8.01 17.94
C LEU A 78 -10.58 -8.26 16.43
N GLY A 79 -10.11 -9.41 15.95
CA GLY A 79 -10.10 -9.74 14.53
C GLY A 79 -8.87 -9.27 13.74
N ASP A 80 -7.97 -8.47 14.33
CA ASP A 80 -6.69 -8.13 13.70
C ASP A 80 -5.92 -9.41 13.34
N VAL A 81 -5.26 -9.38 12.19
CA VAL A 81 -4.45 -10.48 11.69
C VAL A 81 -2.97 -10.20 11.94
N VAL A 82 -2.34 -11.05 12.74
CA VAL A 82 -0.91 -11.09 13.00
C VAL A 82 -0.24 -12.05 12.01
N GLN A 83 0.43 -11.50 11.01
CA GLN A 83 1.16 -12.27 10.00
C GLN A 83 2.63 -12.44 10.41
N VAL A 84 3.03 -13.68 10.69
CA VAL A 84 4.32 -14.01 11.28
C VAL A 84 5.39 -14.18 10.19
N ASN A 85 6.29 -13.22 10.05
CA ASN A 85 7.33 -13.25 9.01
C ASN A 85 8.64 -13.92 9.46
N ARG A 86 8.94 -13.87 10.77
CA ARG A 86 10.15 -14.40 11.39
C ARG A 86 9.77 -15.32 12.54
N SER A 87 10.75 -16.08 13.05
CA SER A 87 10.51 -16.92 14.22
C SER A 87 10.15 -16.06 15.43
N ILE A 88 8.98 -16.30 16.02
CA ILE A 88 8.53 -15.70 17.27
C ILE A 88 8.17 -16.85 18.21
N LYS A 89 8.69 -16.84 19.44
CA LYS A 89 8.46 -17.93 20.40
C LYS A 89 6.96 -18.15 20.62
N GLY A 90 6.50 -19.37 20.36
CA GLY A 90 5.09 -19.78 20.48
C GLY A 90 4.25 -19.58 19.20
N LEU A 91 4.80 -18.93 18.17
CA LEU A 91 4.10 -18.71 16.90
C LEU A 91 4.78 -19.45 15.76
N LYS A 92 3.99 -20.08 14.89
CA LYS A 92 4.51 -20.74 13.70
C LYS A 92 4.92 -19.69 12.67
N ARG A 93 6.14 -19.82 12.14
CA ARG A 93 6.63 -18.97 11.06
C ARG A 93 5.74 -19.12 9.82
N PHE A 94 5.45 -18.00 9.15
CA PHE A 94 4.58 -17.90 7.98
C PHE A 94 3.10 -18.24 8.23
N ALA A 95 2.68 -18.40 9.48
CA ALA A 95 1.28 -18.51 9.83
C ALA A 95 0.65 -17.13 10.07
N GLU A 96 -0.67 -17.11 9.97
CA GLU A 96 -1.53 -15.96 10.22
C GLU A 96 -2.39 -16.28 11.44
N TYR A 97 -2.36 -15.39 12.42
CA TYR A 97 -3.13 -15.53 13.65
C TYR A 97 -4.13 -14.40 13.78
N GLU A 98 -5.33 -14.70 14.24
CA GLU A 98 -6.37 -13.72 14.54
C GLU A 98 -6.33 -13.37 16.03
N VAL A 99 -6.43 -12.08 16.35
CA VAL A 99 -6.58 -11.61 17.74
C VAL A 99 -7.98 -11.95 18.23
N LYS A 100 -8.07 -12.81 19.25
CA LYS A 100 -9.34 -13.23 19.87
C LYS A 100 -9.61 -12.58 21.21
N GLU A 101 -8.57 -12.22 21.95
CA GLU A 101 -8.70 -11.49 23.22
C GLU A 101 -7.56 -10.50 23.39
N ILE A 102 -7.83 -9.41 24.10
CA ILE A 102 -6.88 -8.35 24.39
C ILE A 102 -6.88 -8.10 25.90
N ASP A 103 -5.74 -8.35 26.54
CA ASP A 103 -5.48 -7.97 27.92
C ASP A 103 -4.50 -6.79 27.90
N ALA A 104 -5.06 -5.59 27.81
CA ALA A 104 -4.29 -4.35 27.76
C ALA A 104 -3.50 -4.10 29.06
N HIS A 105 -4.02 -4.55 30.22
CA HIS A 105 -3.37 -4.36 31.51
C HIS A 105 -2.07 -5.14 31.62
N ASN A 106 -2.04 -6.38 31.13
CA ASN A 106 -0.85 -7.23 31.15
C ASN A 106 -0.05 -7.20 29.84
N ASN A 107 -0.46 -6.37 28.87
CA ASN A 107 0.12 -6.27 27.54
C ASN A 107 0.11 -7.58 26.74
N LYS A 108 -0.96 -8.38 26.89
CA LYS A 108 -1.07 -9.70 26.27
C LYS A 108 -2.21 -9.76 25.26
N LEU A 109 -2.03 -10.63 24.27
CA LEU A 109 -3.01 -10.96 23.25
C LEU A 109 -3.20 -12.48 23.22
N THR A 110 -4.45 -12.92 23.14
CA THR A 110 -4.78 -14.32 22.81
C THR A 110 -4.94 -14.41 21.30
N LEU A 111 -4.07 -15.18 20.66
CA LEU A 111 -3.98 -15.34 19.22
C LEU A 111 -4.46 -16.74 18.81
N HIS A 112 -5.26 -16.83 17.76
CA HIS A 112 -5.80 -18.09 17.24
C HIS A 112 -5.46 -18.28 15.76
N ALA A 113 -4.99 -19.47 15.37
CA ALA A 113 -4.76 -19.84 13.97
C ALA A 113 -5.20 -21.27 13.68
N ASN A 114 -5.72 -21.47 12.47
CA ASN A 114 -5.94 -22.79 11.89
C ASN A 114 -4.71 -23.17 11.06
N ILE A 115 -3.87 -24.05 11.59
CA ILE A 115 -2.60 -24.40 10.97
C ILE A 115 -2.73 -25.71 10.22
N LYS A 116 -2.61 -25.63 8.89
CA LYS A 116 -2.50 -26.81 8.03
C LYS A 116 -1.10 -27.44 8.15
N ASP A 117 -1.07 -28.74 8.36
CA ASP A 117 0.13 -29.55 8.25
C ASP A 117 0.30 -30.00 6.79
N LYS A 118 1.39 -29.55 6.15
CA LYS A 118 1.68 -29.87 4.74
C LYS A 118 1.92 -31.38 4.53
N LYS A 119 2.32 -32.14 5.56
CA LYS A 119 2.60 -33.59 5.44
C LYS A 119 1.35 -34.45 5.61
N SER A 120 0.53 -34.16 6.63
CA SER A 120 -0.66 -34.96 6.94
C SER A 120 -1.94 -34.41 6.28
N GLY A 121 -1.91 -33.19 5.75
CA GLY A 121 -3.09 -32.50 5.22
C GLY A 121 -4.08 -32.04 6.29
N THR A 122 -3.86 -32.42 7.56
CA THR A 122 -4.75 -32.07 8.67
C THR A 122 -4.59 -30.61 9.09
N THR A 123 -5.69 -30.00 9.53
CA THR A 123 -5.70 -28.66 10.12
C THR A 123 -5.81 -28.80 11.63
N LYS A 124 -4.93 -28.14 12.38
CA LYS A 124 -4.96 -28.09 13.84
C LYS A 124 -5.14 -26.66 14.31
N GLU A 125 -6.07 -26.48 15.25
CA GLU A 125 -6.22 -25.22 15.96
C GLU A 125 -4.98 -24.96 16.82
N HIS A 126 -4.54 -23.72 16.82
CA HIS A 126 -3.43 -23.26 17.66
C HIS A 126 -3.82 -21.93 18.29
N THR A 127 -4.09 -21.98 19.59
CA THR A 127 -4.32 -20.81 20.42
C THR A 127 -3.11 -20.57 21.32
N VAL A 128 -2.63 -19.32 21.37
CA VAL A 128 -1.47 -18.95 22.18
C VAL A 128 -1.63 -17.54 22.74
N GLN A 129 -1.26 -17.37 24.01
CA GLN A 129 -1.16 -16.06 24.62
C GLN A 129 0.26 -15.50 24.41
N VAL A 130 0.36 -14.30 23.87
CA VAL A 130 1.64 -13.64 23.56
C VAL A 130 1.67 -12.23 24.12
N ASP A 131 2.84 -11.81 24.59
CA ASP A 131 3.11 -10.41 24.93
C ASP A 131 3.28 -9.60 23.63
N ALA A 132 2.57 -8.48 23.49
CA ALA A 132 2.61 -7.65 22.27
C ALA A 132 4.05 -7.20 21.93
N ARG A 133 4.95 -7.05 22.92
CA ARG A 133 6.38 -6.76 22.70
C ARG A 133 7.13 -7.81 21.88
N LYS A 134 6.57 -9.01 21.69
CA LYS A 134 7.15 -10.06 20.84
C LYS A 134 6.74 -9.94 19.37
N LEU A 135 5.77 -9.10 19.05
CA LEU A 135 5.19 -8.99 17.70
C LEU A 135 5.85 -7.92 16.82
N LEU A 136 6.97 -7.33 17.26
CA LEU A 136 7.67 -6.26 16.55
C LEU A 136 8.03 -6.62 15.10
N SER A 137 8.40 -7.89 14.85
CA SER A 137 8.73 -8.40 13.52
C SER A 137 7.54 -8.93 12.71
N ALA A 138 6.34 -8.96 13.29
CA ALA A 138 5.13 -9.36 12.59
C ALA A 138 4.57 -8.19 11.76
N SER A 139 3.82 -8.52 10.71
CA SER A 139 2.96 -7.56 10.01
C SER A 139 1.57 -7.65 10.63
N ILE A 140 0.93 -6.50 10.85
CA ILE A 140 -0.43 -6.45 11.38
C ILE A 140 -1.34 -5.94 10.27
N GLY A 141 -2.45 -6.64 10.05
CA GLY A 141 -3.45 -6.26 9.08
C GLY A 141 -4.86 -6.51 9.60
N GLU A 142 -5.83 -6.11 8.81
CA GLU A 142 -7.25 -6.28 9.08
C GLU A 142 -7.82 -7.18 7.99
N LYS A 143 -8.69 -8.13 8.37
CA LYS A 143 -9.46 -8.87 7.38
C LYS A 143 -10.36 -7.91 6.63
N SER A 144 -10.41 -8.09 5.33
CA SER A 144 -11.22 -7.31 4.41
C SER A 144 -11.71 -8.22 3.30
N THR A 145 -12.71 -7.77 2.57
CA THR A 145 -13.15 -8.42 1.34
C THR A 145 -12.67 -7.60 0.16
N MET A 146 -12.18 -8.26 -0.88
CA MET A 146 -11.76 -7.63 -2.12
C MET A 146 -12.36 -8.37 -3.31
N ALA A 147 -12.71 -7.62 -4.35
CA ALA A 147 -13.14 -8.19 -5.62
C ALA A 147 -12.22 -7.73 -6.74
N VAL A 148 -11.91 -8.62 -7.68
CA VAL A 148 -11.10 -8.29 -8.85
C VAL A 148 -11.80 -8.67 -10.14
N VAL A 149 -11.56 -7.87 -11.18
CA VAL A 149 -11.98 -8.16 -12.56
C VAL A 149 -10.75 -8.27 -13.45
N GLU A 150 -10.90 -8.78 -14.66
CA GLU A 150 -9.82 -8.75 -15.65
C GLU A 150 -9.43 -7.29 -15.97
N GLY A 151 -8.12 -7.04 -16.07
CA GLY A 151 -7.56 -5.70 -16.28
C GLY A 151 -7.44 -4.84 -15.01
N GLU A 152 -7.84 -5.33 -13.84
CA GLU A 152 -7.67 -4.66 -12.54
C GLU A 152 -6.19 -4.45 -12.22
N LYS A 153 -5.81 -3.23 -11.79
CA LYS A 153 -4.43 -2.88 -11.45
C LYS A 153 -4.18 -3.17 -9.97
N ILE A 154 -3.26 -4.08 -9.68
CA ILE A 154 -3.03 -4.67 -8.36
C ILE A 154 -1.62 -4.38 -7.85
N LEU A 155 -1.51 -4.12 -6.54
CA LEU A 155 -0.27 -3.96 -5.78
C LEU A 155 -0.12 -5.15 -4.83
N ILE A 156 1.04 -5.80 -4.87
CA ILE A 156 1.44 -6.77 -3.86
C ILE A 156 1.83 -6.05 -2.58
N THR A 157 1.24 -6.40 -1.45
CA THR A 157 1.48 -5.73 -0.16
C THR A 157 2.37 -6.54 0.80
N ARG A 158 2.80 -7.74 0.39
CA ARG A 158 3.68 -8.61 1.18
C ARG A 158 4.54 -9.48 0.27
N ASN A 159 5.81 -9.65 0.62
CA ASN A 159 6.72 -10.53 -0.11
C ASN A 159 6.24 -11.98 -0.04
N ASN A 160 6.31 -12.71 -1.15
CA ASN A 160 6.17 -14.16 -1.20
C ASN A 160 7.21 -14.75 -2.16
N LYS A 161 8.19 -15.46 -1.59
CA LYS A 161 9.29 -16.06 -2.34
C LYS A 161 8.86 -17.25 -3.20
N GLU A 162 7.85 -18.00 -2.76
CA GLU A 162 7.35 -19.16 -3.52
C GLU A 162 6.65 -18.70 -4.81
N LEU A 163 5.94 -17.57 -4.75
CA LEU A 163 5.30 -16.94 -5.90
C LEU A 163 6.23 -16.02 -6.70
N GLY A 164 7.42 -15.72 -6.21
CA GLY A 164 8.36 -14.79 -6.85
C GLY A 164 7.93 -13.32 -6.84
N VAL A 165 7.06 -12.92 -5.90
CA VAL A 165 6.54 -11.55 -5.80
C VAL A 165 7.07 -10.81 -4.57
N ASN A 166 7.27 -9.51 -4.73
CA ASN A 166 7.75 -8.60 -3.71
C ASN A 166 6.68 -7.56 -3.36
N ASN A 167 6.68 -7.10 -2.11
CA ASN A 167 5.89 -5.96 -1.68
C ASN A 167 6.32 -4.72 -2.48
N GLY A 168 5.36 -4.07 -3.14
CA GLY A 168 5.64 -3.00 -4.10
C GLY A 168 5.43 -3.41 -5.55
N ASP A 169 5.43 -4.70 -5.87
CA ASP A 169 5.19 -5.17 -7.24
C ASP A 169 3.77 -4.77 -7.67
N ILE A 170 3.68 -4.15 -8.85
CA ILE A 170 2.43 -3.77 -9.49
C ILE A 170 2.22 -4.64 -10.73
N GLY A 171 0.99 -5.10 -10.92
CA GLY A 171 0.59 -5.86 -12.09
C GLY A 171 -0.87 -5.68 -12.45
N PHE A 172 -1.31 -6.41 -13.45
CA PHE A 172 -2.69 -6.42 -13.91
C PHE A 172 -3.28 -7.82 -13.81
N VAL A 173 -4.54 -7.92 -13.41
CA VAL A 173 -5.27 -9.19 -13.46
C VAL A 173 -5.43 -9.58 -14.93
N LYS A 174 -4.85 -10.71 -15.32
CA LYS A 174 -4.99 -11.29 -16.65
C LYS A 174 -6.25 -12.14 -16.75
N SER A 175 -6.51 -12.95 -15.73
CA SER A 175 -7.67 -13.84 -15.63
C SER A 175 -7.86 -14.30 -14.19
N PHE A 176 -9.01 -14.90 -13.89
CA PHE A 176 -9.30 -15.54 -12.61
C PHE A 176 -10.11 -16.82 -12.79
N ASN A 177 -10.04 -17.72 -11.81
CA ASN A 177 -10.78 -18.96 -11.75
C ASN A 177 -11.45 -19.10 -10.38
N GLU A 178 -12.73 -18.74 -10.31
CA GLU A 178 -13.51 -18.77 -9.07
C GLU A 178 -13.58 -20.16 -8.45
N ARG A 179 -13.73 -21.21 -9.26
CA ARG A 179 -13.84 -22.60 -8.77
C ARG A 179 -12.58 -23.06 -8.06
N LYS A 180 -11.42 -22.58 -8.50
CA LYS A 180 -10.12 -22.91 -7.90
C LYS A 180 -9.67 -21.89 -6.86
N GLY A 181 -10.30 -20.72 -6.81
CA GLY A 181 -9.87 -19.63 -5.97
C GLY A 181 -8.57 -18.98 -6.46
N GLU A 182 -8.33 -18.94 -7.77
CA GLU A 182 -7.05 -18.52 -8.36
C GLU A 182 -7.17 -17.22 -9.15
N ILE A 183 -6.15 -16.35 -9.05
CA ILE A 183 -6.02 -15.13 -9.86
C ILE A 183 -4.67 -15.19 -10.56
N THR A 184 -4.65 -14.94 -11.87
CA THR A 184 -3.42 -14.81 -12.65
C THR A 184 -3.14 -13.34 -12.90
N LEU A 185 -2.00 -12.88 -12.42
CA LEU A 185 -1.50 -11.52 -12.61
C LEU A 185 -0.42 -11.51 -13.70
N ASN A 186 -0.38 -10.45 -14.49
CA ASN A 186 0.78 -10.07 -15.27
C ASN A 186 1.58 -9.00 -14.49
N ILE A 187 2.76 -9.36 -14.01
CA ILE A 187 3.68 -8.49 -13.27
C ILE A 187 5.00 -8.45 -14.05
N ASN A 188 5.39 -7.27 -14.54
CA ASN A 188 6.62 -7.09 -15.32
C ASN A 188 6.77 -8.13 -16.45
N GLU A 189 5.71 -8.30 -17.26
CA GLU A 189 5.61 -9.25 -18.38
C GLU A 189 5.64 -10.74 -17.98
N LYS A 190 5.63 -11.06 -16.68
CA LYS A 190 5.57 -12.42 -16.16
C LYS A 190 4.20 -12.75 -15.62
N GLU A 191 3.75 -13.96 -15.88
CA GLU A 191 2.51 -14.47 -15.29
C GLU A 191 2.78 -15.07 -13.91
N VAL A 192 1.99 -14.63 -12.93
CA VAL A 192 2.01 -15.13 -11.57
C VAL A 192 0.59 -15.51 -11.18
N THR A 193 0.35 -16.80 -10.94
CA THR A 193 -0.93 -17.27 -10.42
C THR A 193 -0.87 -17.42 -8.91
N LEU A 194 -1.79 -16.75 -8.22
CA LEU A 194 -1.93 -16.80 -6.76
C LEU A 194 -3.24 -17.50 -6.39
N ASN A 195 -3.18 -18.32 -5.34
CA ASN A 195 -4.37 -18.89 -4.70
C ASN A 195 -4.84 -17.93 -3.60
N THR A 196 -6.06 -17.41 -3.74
CA THR A 196 -6.66 -16.43 -2.82
C THR A 196 -6.92 -16.99 -1.41
N ASN A 197 -6.93 -18.30 -1.23
CA ASN A 197 -7.00 -18.91 0.10
C ASN A 197 -5.63 -18.94 0.80
N GLU A 198 -4.54 -18.89 0.06
CA GLU A 198 -3.16 -19.01 0.57
C GLU A 198 -2.43 -17.67 0.62
N PHE A 199 -2.77 -16.74 -0.28
CA PHE A 199 -2.14 -15.43 -0.37
C PHE A 199 -3.19 -14.31 -0.45
N LYS A 200 -3.30 -13.55 0.65
CA LYS A 200 -4.33 -12.53 0.90
C LYS A 200 -3.71 -11.16 1.12
N ASN A 201 -2.69 -10.80 0.34
CA ASN A 201 -1.92 -9.57 0.58
C ASN A 201 -1.77 -8.78 -0.72
N ILE A 202 -2.92 -8.33 -1.23
CA ILE A 202 -2.99 -7.48 -2.42
C ILE A 202 -3.87 -6.25 -2.16
N SER A 203 -3.71 -5.21 -2.98
CA SER A 203 -4.50 -3.98 -2.94
C SER A 203 -4.71 -3.47 -4.35
N TYR A 204 -5.70 -2.62 -4.57
CA TYR A 204 -5.77 -1.83 -5.81
C TYR A 204 -4.57 -0.88 -5.89
N ALA A 205 -4.11 -0.61 -7.12
CA ALA A 205 -2.89 0.13 -7.40
C ALA A 205 -3.09 1.26 -8.42
N TYR A 206 -4.30 1.82 -8.49
CA TYR A 206 -4.56 3.03 -9.27
C TYR A 206 -3.80 4.23 -8.69
N ALA A 207 -3.69 4.28 -7.36
CA ALA A 207 -2.77 5.11 -6.62
C ALA A 207 -2.01 4.29 -5.57
N THR A 208 -0.83 4.77 -5.21
CA THR A 208 -0.02 4.23 -4.10
C THR A 208 0.53 5.37 -3.23
N SER A 209 1.01 5.05 -2.03
CA SER A 209 1.68 6.04 -1.20
C SER A 209 3.01 6.45 -1.83
N ILE A 210 3.37 7.73 -1.76
CA ILE A 210 4.65 8.26 -2.32
C ILE A 210 5.88 7.48 -1.82
N HIS A 211 5.92 7.05 -0.56
CA HIS A 211 7.03 6.25 -0.04
C HIS A 211 7.25 4.89 -0.72
N LYS A 212 6.22 4.35 -1.41
CA LYS A 212 6.31 3.10 -2.16
C LYS A 212 6.77 3.30 -3.61
N SER A 213 6.94 4.54 -4.07
CA SER A 213 7.41 4.85 -5.43
C SER A 213 8.94 4.78 -5.58
N GLN A 214 9.67 4.52 -4.49
CA GLN A 214 11.13 4.55 -4.49
C GLN A 214 11.71 3.47 -5.40
N GLY A 215 12.36 3.90 -6.50
CA GLY A 215 12.96 3.02 -7.50
C GLY A 215 12.08 2.69 -8.71
N ALA A 216 10.83 3.13 -8.74
CA ALA A 216 9.95 2.99 -9.90
C ALA A 216 10.13 4.17 -10.86
N THR A 217 10.68 3.92 -12.05
CA THR A 217 10.67 4.88 -13.16
C THR A 217 9.34 4.77 -13.88
N VAL A 218 8.65 5.88 -14.10
CA VAL A 218 7.34 5.86 -14.76
C VAL A 218 7.27 6.91 -15.88
N GLU A 219 6.43 6.65 -16.87
CA GLU A 219 6.27 7.54 -18.03
C GLU A 219 5.33 8.71 -17.72
N LYS A 220 4.25 8.44 -16.97
CA LYS A 220 3.27 9.44 -16.52
C LYS A 220 2.98 9.27 -15.04
N ALA A 221 3.14 10.35 -14.27
CA ALA A 221 2.82 10.38 -12.85
C ALA A 221 1.78 11.44 -12.51
N VAL A 222 0.85 11.08 -11.63
CA VAL A 222 -0.07 12.03 -10.99
C VAL A 222 0.33 12.14 -9.52
N LEU A 223 0.64 13.34 -9.05
CA LEU A 223 0.99 13.60 -7.67
C LEU A 223 -0.09 14.46 -7.02
N VAL A 224 -0.63 14.00 -5.89
CA VAL A 224 -1.64 14.74 -5.12
C VAL A 224 -1.00 15.33 -3.87
N LEU A 225 -0.94 16.66 -3.78
CA LEU A 225 -0.36 17.40 -2.65
C LEU A 225 -1.36 18.39 -2.07
N ASP A 226 -1.47 18.41 -0.74
CA ASP A 226 -2.15 19.49 -0.02
C ASP A 226 -1.14 20.57 0.40
N SER A 227 -1.50 21.83 0.19
CA SER A 227 -0.66 23.00 0.45
C SER A 227 -0.28 23.18 1.94
N GLU A 228 -1.01 22.56 2.85
CA GLU A 228 -0.83 22.68 4.30
C GLU A 228 0.34 21.84 4.84
N ASN A 229 0.86 20.86 4.08
CA ASN A 229 1.97 19.98 4.48
C ASN A 229 3.31 20.36 3.84
N GLN A 230 3.72 21.63 4.00
CA GLN A 230 4.90 22.22 3.37
C GLN A 230 6.18 21.37 3.43
N GLN A 231 6.55 20.86 4.60
CA GLN A 231 7.77 20.06 4.77
C GLN A 231 7.71 18.71 4.04
N GLN A 232 6.53 18.09 4.00
CA GLN A 232 6.33 16.82 3.29
C GLN A 232 6.28 17.03 1.77
N ASN A 233 5.71 18.14 1.30
CA ASN A 233 5.58 18.45 -0.12
C ASN A 233 6.94 18.57 -0.80
N ALA A 234 7.91 19.28 -0.20
CA ALA A 234 9.27 19.38 -0.75
C ALA A 234 9.94 18.00 -0.87
N TYR A 235 9.86 17.16 0.18
CA TYR A 235 10.39 15.79 0.14
C TYR A 235 9.69 14.92 -0.92
N ASN A 236 8.36 14.97 -0.97
CA ASN A 236 7.53 14.23 -1.91
C ASN A 236 7.83 14.60 -3.38
N LEU A 237 8.02 15.89 -3.65
CA LEU A 237 8.41 16.40 -4.96
C LEU A 237 9.85 16.01 -5.32
N GLY A 238 10.76 15.93 -4.35
CA GLY A 238 12.10 15.35 -4.56
C GLY A 238 12.05 13.85 -4.89
N GLU A 239 11.24 13.07 -4.17
CA GLU A 239 11.09 11.62 -4.38
C GLU A 239 10.42 11.26 -5.71
N VAL A 240 9.47 12.09 -6.18
CA VAL A 240 8.67 11.82 -7.39
C VAL A 240 9.15 12.62 -8.59
N GLY A 241 9.53 13.89 -8.40
CA GLY A 241 9.61 14.91 -9.45
C GLY A 241 11.01 15.27 -9.95
N VAL A 242 12.09 15.03 -9.21
CA VAL A 242 13.42 15.53 -9.64
C VAL A 242 14.25 14.50 -10.41
N THR A 243 14.02 13.19 -10.23
CA THR A 243 14.93 12.17 -10.80
C THR A 243 14.27 10.92 -11.38
N ARG A 244 12.93 10.77 -11.33
CA ARG A 244 12.27 9.47 -11.54
C ARG A 244 11.16 9.43 -12.61
N GLN A 245 10.95 10.52 -13.34
CA GLN A 245 9.98 10.61 -14.45
C GLN A 245 10.69 10.79 -15.78
N LYS A 246 10.28 10.05 -16.82
CA LYS A 246 10.83 10.21 -18.17
C LYS A 246 10.12 11.28 -19.01
N HIS A 247 8.81 11.50 -18.81
CA HIS A 247 8.01 12.34 -19.71
C HIS A 247 7.09 13.35 -19.00
N ASP A 248 6.02 12.92 -18.31
CA ASP A 248 4.97 13.84 -17.81
C ASP A 248 4.65 13.70 -16.32
N LEU A 249 4.68 14.81 -15.58
CA LEU A 249 4.21 14.91 -14.19
C LEU A 249 3.01 15.87 -14.11
N VAL A 250 1.87 15.35 -13.66
CA VAL A 250 0.68 16.14 -13.35
C VAL A 250 0.61 16.31 -11.83
N LEU A 251 0.66 17.56 -11.38
CA LEU A 251 0.50 17.92 -9.98
C LEU A 251 -0.93 18.40 -9.73
N ILE A 252 -1.61 17.77 -8.76
CA ILE A 252 -2.95 18.16 -8.31
C ILE A 252 -2.82 18.72 -6.91
N THR A 253 -3.18 19.99 -6.75
CA THR A 253 -3.05 20.70 -5.50
C THR A 253 -4.17 21.72 -5.36
N ASP A 254 -4.44 22.07 -4.11
CA ASP A 254 -5.39 23.09 -3.70
C ASP A 254 -4.87 24.52 -3.83
N ASP A 255 -3.55 24.73 -3.74
CA ASP A 255 -2.94 26.05 -3.89
C ASP A 255 -1.62 25.95 -4.66
N LYS A 256 -1.73 26.16 -5.96
CA LYS A 256 -0.62 26.09 -6.90
C LYS A 256 0.49 27.10 -6.61
N GLU A 257 0.14 28.32 -6.20
CA GLU A 257 1.15 29.36 -5.96
C GLU A 257 1.90 29.09 -4.66
N LEU A 258 1.19 28.62 -3.62
CA LEU A 258 1.83 28.20 -2.38
C LEU A 258 2.78 27.01 -2.61
N ILE A 259 2.36 25.95 -3.33
CA ILE A 259 3.27 24.83 -3.63
C ILE A 259 4.49 25.29 -4.45
N LYS A 260 4.32 26.20 -5.41
CA LYS A 260 5.44 26.78 -6.16
C LYS A 260 6.39 27.56 -5.26
N GLU A 261 5.89 28.29 -4.28
CA GLU A 261 6.72 29.00 -3.31
C GLU A 261 7.47 28.02 -2.40
N GLN A 262 6.80 26.98 -1.92
CA GLN A 262 7.41 25.90 -1.14
C GLN A 262 8.55 25.22 -1.90
N LEU A 263 8.41 25.05 -3.22
CA LEU A 263 9.45 24.53 -4.11
C LEU A 263 10.64 25.48 -4.30
N LYS A 264 10.41 26.79 -4.29
CA LYS A 264 11.48 27.80 -4.42
C LYS A 264 12.34 27.90 -3.16
N ASN A 265 11.76 27.57 -2.00
CA ASN A 265 12.42 27.63 -0.70
C ASN A 265 13.27 26.38 -0.38
N GLU A 266 13.58 25.54 -1.36
CA GLU A 266 14.58 24.47 -1.23
C GLU A 266 16.00 25.07 -1.11
N GLN A 267 16.31 25.59 0.09
CA GLN A 267 17.68 25.78 0.55
C GLN A 267 18.03 24.68 1.57
N VAL A 268 19.00 23.87 1.16
CA VAL A 268 19.96 23.15 1.99
C VAL A 268 19.37 22.05 2.89
N LYS A 269 19.39 20.80 2.37
CA LYS A 269 19.71 19.68 3.27
C LYS A 269 21.12 19.91 3.77
N THR A 270 21.27 20.40 5.01
CA THR A 270 22.50 20.17 5.78
C THR A 270 22.55 18.68 6.09
N SER A 271 23.02 17.89 5.12
CA SER A 271 23.78 16.70 5.42
C SER A 271 25.10 17.19 6.04
N THR A 272 25.51 16.63 7.17
CA THR A 272 26.74 16.99 7.90
C THR A 272 28.04 16.79 7.13
N LEU A 273 28.01 16.56 5.81
CA LEU A 273 29.18 16.12 5.05
C LEU A 273 29.38 16.71 3.64
N ASN A 274 28.49 17.50 3.05
CA ASN A 274 28.68 17.96 1.66
C ASN A 274 28.66 19.49 1.54
N HIS A 275 29.84 20.10 1.60
CA HIS A 275 30.11 21.38 0.96
C HIS A 275 30.43 21.15 -0.53
N GLU A 276 29.88 22.03 -1.37
CA GLU A 276 30.28 22.32 -2.76
C GLU A 276 29.94 21.28 -3.85
N THR A 277 28.90 21.55 -4.64
CA THR A 277 29.03 22.11 -6.02
C THR A 277 27.66 22.18 -6.70
N ASP A 278 27.35 23.35 -7.26
CA ASP A 278 26.15 23.66 -8.02
C ASP A 278 26.06 22.88 -9.34
N SER A 279 24.86 22.42 -9.72
CA SER A 279 24.45 22.38 -11.12
C SER A 279 22.92 22.46 -11.27
N LYS A 280 22.48 23.49 -11.99
CA LYS A 280 21.08 23.77 -12.34
C LYS A 280 20.58 22.79 -13.40
N SER A 281 19.36 22.27 -13.26
CA SER A 281 18.62 21.63 -14.37
C SER A 281 17.25 22.30 -14.56
N ASN A 282 16.96 22.65 -15.82
CA ASN A 282 15.72 23.29 -16.25
C ASN A 282 14.60 22.24 -16.39
N VAL A 283 13.51 22.39 -15.64
CA VAL A 283 12.29 21.58 -15.79
C VAL A 283 11.19 22.44 -16.43
N LYS A 284 10.61 21.98 -17.55
CA LYS A 284 9.36 22.52 -18.08
C LYS A 284 8.20 21.82 -17.37
N SER A 285 7.50 22.54 -16.50
CA SER A 285 6.27 22.09 -15.84
C SER A 285 5.06 22.67 -16.56
N THR A 286 4.20 21.82 -17.13
CA THR A 286 2.88 22.25 -17.61
C THR A 286 1.92 22.18 -16.43
N TYR A 287 1.34 23.32 -16.06
CA TYR A 287 0.36 23.41 -14.99
C TYR A 287 -1.05 23.44 -15.59
N VAL A 288 -1.88 22.44 -15.30
CA VAL A 288 -3.32 22.52 -15.51
C VAL A 288 -3.97 22.79 -14.16
#